data_AF-D3BUL5-F1
#
_entry.id   AF-D3BUL5-F1
#
_cell.length_a   1.000
_cell.length_b   1.000
_cell.length_c   1.000
_cell.angle_alpha   90.00
_cell.angle_beta   90.00
_cell.angle_gamma   90.00
#
_symmetry.space_group_name_H-M   'P 1'
#
loop_
_entity.id
_entity.type
_entity.pdbx_description
1 polymer ?
#
loop_
_entity_poly.entity_id
_entity_poly.type
_entity_poly.pdbx_seq_one_letter_code
_entity_poly.pdbx_strand_id
1 'polypeptide(L)'
;MVQRQLLQAYRREYQLLFVAIACFGVGRSLLIAVHRRHRVCAACVALPKHLFRADARAHHTDKHHRQSRYWLRQRSKHPASGTLRRGVWKGQFKVHVAHHTGESMIREQSMLTKETTQYILDEIKPIYVFNGHDHDGCIYKHNNHTIEYTIRSMMGEFGGYSALFEIRKPNPDIENFEYSFKICPFIQTKFINISFGVTGGWLVLFIIYNLILSFIRCYHNQFKKSSSSSSSSNQKYKKD
;
A
#
# COMPACT_ATOMS: atom_id res chain seq x y z
N MET A 1 -2.74 -6.18 -17.12
CA MET A 1 -1.27 -6.04 -17.31
C MET A 1 -0.55 -5.60 -16.02
N VAL A 2 -0.99 -4.54 -15.34
CA VAL A 2 -0.39 -4.04 -14.07
C VAL A 2 -0.37 -5.07 -12.94
N GLN A 3 -1.44 -5.83 -12.74
CA GLN A 3 -1.50 -6.85 -11.67
C GLN A 3 -0.50 -8.01 -11.91
N ARG A 4 -0.25 -8.39 -13.17
CA ARG A 4 0.80 -9.37 -13.51
C ARG A 4 2.19 -8.80 -13.25
N GLN A 5 2.41 -7.50 -13.50
CA GLN A 5 3.68 -6.84 -13.19
C GLN A 5 3.92 -6.71 -11.69
N LEU A 6 2.91 -6.38 -10.89
CA LEU A 6 2.99 -6.37 -9.42
C LEU A 6 3.25 -7.77 -8.86
N LEU A 7 2.55 -8.80 -9.36
CA LEU A 7 2.77 -10.18 -8.92
C LEU A 7 4.17 -10.68 -9.33
N GLN A 8 4.66 -10.29 -10.51
CA GLN A 8 6.02 -10.61 -10.96
C GLN A 8 7.09 -9.85 -10.17
N ALA A 9 6.85 -8.59 -9.81
CA ALA A 9 7.73 -7.81 -8.94
C ALA A 9 7.82 -8.46 -7.55
N TYR A 10 6.68 -8.83 -6.98
CA TYR A 10 6.61 -9.52 -5.69
C TYR A 10 7.32 -10.89 -5.74
N ARG A 11 7.13 -11.66 -6.82
CA ARG A 11 7.83 -12.95 -7.01
C ARG A 11 9.35 -12.77 -7.11
N ARG A 12 9.83 -11.70 -7.73
CA ARG A 12 11.27 -11.39 -7.83
C ARG A 12 11.85 -11.01 -6.47
N GLU A 13 11.17 -10.17 -5.69
CA GLU A 13 11.64 -9.81 -4.35
C GLU A 13 11.71 -11.03 -3.41
N TYR A 14 10.71 -11.92 -3.46
CA TYR A 14 10.74 -13.15 -2.66
C TYR A 14 11.83 -14.13 -3.07
N GLN A 15 12.13 -14.24 -4.37
CA GLN A 15 13.27 -15.06 -4.82
C GLN A 15 14.61 -14.46 -4.40
N LEU A 16 14.77 -13.13 -4.44
CA LEU A 16 15.98 -12.47 -3.95
C LEU A 16 16.14 -12.63 -2.44
N LEU A 17 15.06 -12.56 -1.66
CA LEU A 17 15.08 -12.83 -0.23
C LEU A 17 15.48 -14.30 0.06
N PHE A 18 14.92 -15.25 -0.69
CA PHE A 18 15.27 -16.67 -0.55
C PHE A 18 16.73 -16.95 -0.89
N VAL A 19 17.24 -16.33 -1.96
CA VAL A 19 18.65 -16.42 -2.35
C VAL A 19 19.54 -15.75 -1.30
N ALA A 20 19.16 -14.58 -0.76
CA ALA A 20 19.90 -13.93 0.32
C ALA A 20 19.95 -14.80 1.59
N ILE A 21 18.83 -15.40 1.99
CA ILE A 21 18.77 -16.31 3.15
C ILE A 21 19.64 -17.55 2.91
N ALA A 22 19.57 -18.15 1.72
CA ALA A 22 20.43 -19.28 1.34
C ALA A 22 21.92 -18.90 1.35
N CYS A 23 22.26 -17.71 0.84
CA CYS A 23 23.63 -17.19 0.84
C CYS A 23 24.13 -16.86 2.26
N PHE A 24 23.28 -16.41 3.18
CA PHE A 24 23.66 -16.20 4.58
C PHE A 24 23.87 -17.51 5.36
N GLY A 25 23.12 -18.57 5.04
CA GLY A 25 23.30 -19.90 5.62
C GLY A 25 24.60 -20.59 5.20
N VAL A 26 25.04 -20.39 3.94
CA VAL A 26 26.27 -21.00 3.40
C VAL A 26 27.50 -20.07 3.54
N GLY A 27 27.28 -18.76 3.63
CA GLY A 27 28.32 -17.73 3.61
C GLY A 27 29.24 -17.68 4.83
N ARG A 28 28.87 -18.28 5.97
CA ARG A 28 29.79 -18.34 7.13
C ARG A 28 30.98 -19.28 6.89
N SER A 29 30.80 -20.34 6.10
CA SER A 29 31.91 -21.24 5.74
C SER A 29 32.85 -20.61 4.72
N LEU A 30 32.33 -19.77 3.81
CA LEU A 30 33.14 -19.08 2.81
C LEU A 30 33.86 -17.84 3.39
N LEU A 31 33.25 -17.11 4.33
CA LEU A 31 33.89 -15.97 4.98
C LEU A 31 35.05 -16.40 5.90
N ILE A 32 34.97 -17.59 6.52
CA ILE A 32 36.09 -18.17 7.28
C ILE A 32 37.22 -18.67 6.36
N ALA A 33 36.88 -19.13 5.14
CA ALA A 33 37.88 -19.50 4.13
C ALA A 33 38.60 -18.28 3.53
N VAL A 34 37.91 -17.15 3.34
CA VAL A 34 38.52 -15.91 2.83
C VAL A 34 39.34 -15.19 3.92
N HIS A 35 38.92 -15.24 5.19
CA HIS A 35 39.67 -14.59 6.28
C HIS A 35 40.98 -15.31 6.66
N ARG A 36 41.23 -16.54 6.19
CA ARG A 36 42.51 -17.25 6.39
C ARG A 36 43.58 -16.99 5.32
N ARG A 37 43.28 -16.24 4.25
CA ARG A 37 44.27 -15.94 3.18
C ARG A 37 44.71 -14.49 3.02
N HIS A 38 44.15 -13.53 3.75
CA HIS A 38 44.61 -12.14 3.71
C HIS A 38 44.94 -11.60 5.11
N ARG A 39 46.15 -11.89 5.60
CA ARG A 39 46.89 -10.96 6.45
C ARG A 39 47.59 -9.96 5.53
N VAL A 40 46.85 -9.02 4.95
CA VAL A 40 47.44 -7.82 4.35
C VAL A 40 46.54 -6.63 4.69
N CYS A 41 47.13 -5.69 5.42
CA CYS A 41 46.74 -4.30 5.61
C CYS A 41 45.32 -4.00 6.09
N ALA A 42 45.19 -3.85 7.42
CA ALA A 42 44.26 -2.91 8.00
C ALA A 42 44.66 -1.48 7.60
N ALA A 43 44.01 -0.92 6.60
CA ALA A 43 44.05 0.51 6.33
C ALA A 43 42.65 1.00 5.95
N CYS A 44 42.14 1.92 6.78
CA CYS A 44 41.21 2.99 6.43
C CYS A 44 39.94 2.62 5.65
N VAL A 45 38.83 2.43 6.37
CA VAL A 45 37.54 2.98 5.91
C VAL A 45 36.90 3.73 7.06
N ALA A 46 37.19 5.03 7.09
CA ALA A 46 36.42 6.00 7.87
C ALA A 46 35.02 6.12 7.24
N LEU A 47 33.98 5.93 8.04
CA LEU A 47 32.59 6.19 7.64
C LEU A 47 32.16 7.55 8.21
N PRO A 48 31.62 8.47 7.38
CA PRO A 48 31.14 9.75 7.86
C PRO A 48 29.81 9.58 8.61
N LYS A 49 29.79 10.05 9.86
CA LYS A 49 28.59 10.27 10.66
C LYS A 49 27.94 11.58 10.22
N HIS A 50 27.07 11.59 9.21
CA HIS A 50 26.19 12.73 9.01
C HIS A 50 24.92 12.37 8.22
N LEU A 51 23.82 12.97 8.68
CA LEU A 51 22.50 13.08 8.05
C LEU A 51 21.64 11.81 7.97
N PHE A 52 20.69 11.69 8.89
CA PHE A 52 19.25 11.79 8.54
C PHE A 52 18.45 12.06 9.83
N ARG A 53 18.11 13.34 10.04
CA ARG A 53 17.11 13.80 11.01
C ARG A 53 15.84 14.02 10.21
N ALA A 54 14.91 13.06 10.24
CA ALA A 54 13.59 13.25 9.65
C ALA A 54 12.64 13.70 10.76
N ASP A 55 12.36 15.00 10.78
CA ASP A 55 11.31 15.60 11.60
C ASP A 55 9.95 15.13 11.08
N ALA A 56 9.23 14.38 11.92
CA ALA A 56 7.81 14.15 11.77
C ALA A 56 7.06 15.41 12.22
N ARG A 57 6.44 16.14 11.29
CA ARG A 57 5.45 17.16 11.61
C ARG A 57 4.26 17.04 10.68
N ALA A 58 3.30 16.21 11.11
CA ALA A 58 1.98 16.11 10.51
C ALA A 58 1.18 17.37 10.89
N HIS A 59 0.96 18.26 9.93
CA HIS A 59 -0.09 19.28 10.03
C HIS A 59 -1.36 18.72 9.40
N HIS A 60 -2.23 18.20 10.27
CA HIS A 60 -3.62 17.93 9.96
C HIS A 60 -4.34 19.29 9.93
N THR A 61 -4.58 19.85 8.75
CA THR A 61 -5.51 20.98 8.60
C THR A 61 -6.72 20.54 7.81
N ASP A 62 -7.81 20.47 8.57
CA ASP A 62 -9.19 20.31 8.18
C ASP A 62 -9.59 21.26 7.05
N LYS A 63 -9.81 20.71 5.83
CA LYS A 63 -10.26 21.48 4.65
C LYS A 63 -11.31 20.73 3.82
N HIS A 64 -12.12 19.88 4.45
CA HIS A 64 -13.09 19.07 3.71
C HIS A 64 -14.43 19.74 3.36
N HIS A 65 -14.65 21.03 3.69
CA HIS A 65 -15.97 21.65 3.49
C HIS A 65 -16.17 22.59 2.28
N ARG A 66 -15.19 22.71 1.36
CA ARG A 66 -15.27 23.69 0.22
C ARG A 66 -15.29 23.14 -1.21
N GLN A 67 -15.34 21.82 -1.43
CA GLN A 67 -15.31 21.28 -2.81
C GLN A 67 -16.68 21.15 -3.51
N SER A 68 -17.81 21.21 -2.79
CA SER A 68 -19.13 21.05 -3.42
C SER A 68 -19.65 22.28 -4.19
N ARG A 69 -18.98 23.44 -4.13
CA ARG A 69 -19.42 24.68 -4.81
C ARG A 69 -18.77 24.97 -6.16
N TYR A 70 -17.74 24.23 -6.58
CA TYR A 70 -17.00 24.56 -7.81
C TYR A 70 -17.58 23.96 -9.09
N TRP A 71 -18.38 22.89 -9.01
CA TRP A 71 -18.93 22.22 -10.20
C TRP A 71 -20.13 22.92 -10.84
N LEU A 72 -20.76 23.89 -10.16
CA LEU A 72 -21.93 24.61 -10.68
C LEU A 72 -21.60 25.90 -11.47
N ARG A 73 -20.32 26.26 -11.67
CA ARG A 73 -19.94 27.58 -12.23
C ARG A 73 -19.16 27.56 -13.55
N GLN A 74 -19.16 26.46 -14.31
CA GLN A 74 -18.37 26.34 -15.55
C GLN A 74 -19.20 26.14 -16.84
N ARG A 75 -20.55 26.17 -16.80
CA ARG A 75 -21.39 26.19 -18.02
C ARG A 75 -21.98 27.58 -18.26
N SER A 76 -21.16 28.52 -18.74
CA SER A 76 -21.66 29.75 -19.38
C SER A 76 -20.49 30.45 -20.06
N LYS A 77 -20.12 30.01 -21.27
CA LYS A 77 -19.33 30.76 -22.27
C LYS A 77 -19.16 29.97 -23.57
N HIS A 78 -20.27 29.58 -24.20
CA HIS A 78 -20.29 29.32 -25.63
C HIS A 78 -21.54 29.97 -26.22
N PRO A 79 -21.42 30.93 -27.16
CA PRO A 79 -22.55 31.47 -27.88
C PRO A 79 -22.95 30.48 -28.97
N ALA A 80 -23.93 29.62 -28.70
CA ALA A 80 -24.62 28.87 -29.75
C ALA A 80 -25.78 29.73 -30.27
N SER A 81 -25.67 30.22 -31.51
CA SER A 81 -26.79 30.79 -32.25
C SER A 81 -27.71 29.65 -32.69
N GLY A 82 -28.57 29.22 -31.78
CA GLY A 82 -29.63 28.27 -32.07
C GLY A 82 -30.75 28.52 -31.08
N THR A 83 -31.93 28.84 -31.59
CA THR A 83 -33.14 29.19 -30.83
C THR A 83 -33.70 27.95 -30.13
N LEU A 84 -32.95 27.37 -29.19
CA LEU A 84 -33.40 26.34 -28.28
C LEU A 84 -34.26 27.04 -27.21
N ARG A 85 -35.58 26.78 -27.25
CA ARG A 85 -36.52 27.16 -26.20
C ARG A 85 -35.98 26.67 -24.86
N ARG A 86 -35.36 27.55 -24.08
CA ARG A 86 -35.01 27.30 -22.68
C ARG A 86 -36.32 27.21 -21.90
N GLY A 87 -36.87 26.00 -21.81
CA GLY A 87 -37.81 25.66 -20.75
C GLY A 87 -37.07 25.81 -19.42
N VAL A 88 -37.40 26.86 -18.68
CA VAL A 88 -36.91 27.03 -17.31
C VAL A 88 -37.57 25.95 -16.48
N TRP A 89 -36.84 24.87 -16.20
CA TRP A 89 -37.26 23.86 -15.24
C TRP A 89 -37.36 24.52 -13.86
N LYS A 90 -38.59 24.80 -13.41
CA LYS A 90 -38.92 25.19 -12.03
C LYS A 90 -39.23 23.96 -11.17
N GLY A 91 -38.54 22.84 -11.41
CA GLY A 91 -38.63 21.68 -10.53
C GLY A 91 -37.89 21.98 -9.23
N GLN A 92 -38.61 21.99 -8.12
CA GLN A 92 -37.98 22.01 -6.80
C GLN A 92 -37.23 20.69 -6.60
N PHE A 93 -35.92 20.69 -6.80
CA PHE A 93 -35.07 19.58 -6.36
C PHE A 93 -35.06 19.58 -4.83
N LYS A 94 -35.86 18.69 -4.23
CA LYS A 94 -35.86 18.49 -2.79
C LYS A 94 -34.68 17.59 -2.44
N VAL A 95 -33.53 18.21 -2.19
CA VAL A 95 -32.38 17.50 -1.63
C VAL A 95 -32.71 17.24 -0.16
N HIS A 96 -32.90 15.97 0.20
CA HIS A 96 -33.03 15.58 1.59
C HIS A 96 -31.64 15.70 2.25
N VAL A 97 -31.42 16.80 2.96
CA VAL A 97 -30.18 17.07 3.70
C VAL A 97 -30.31 16.40 5.07
N ALA A 98 -29.37 15.51 5.38
CA ALA A 98 -29.32 14.87 6.69
C ALA A 98 -29.00 15.89 7.78
N HIS A 99 -29.87 15.99 8.79
CA HIS A 99 -29.60 16.73 10.01
C HIS A 99 -28.99 15.78 11.05
N HIS A 100 -27.74 16.05 11.45
CA HIS A 100 -27.14 15.40 12.62
C HIS A 100 -27.76 16.01 13.88
N THR A 101 -28.77 15.36 14.44
CA THR A 101 -29.15 15.53 15.85
C THR A 101 -28.09 14.86 16.72
N GLY A 102 -27.81 15.36 17.93
CA GLY A 102 -26.71 14.95 18.81
C GLY A 102 -26.65 13.48 19.29
N GLU A 103 -27.39 12.58 18.66
CA GLU A 103 -27.31 11.13 18.82
C GLU A 103 -26.45 10.59 17.66
N SER A 104 -25.39 9.83 17.96
CA SER A 104 -24.37 9.37 17.00
C SER A 104 -24.85 8.31 15.99
N MET A 105 -26.16 8.23 15.69
CA MET A 105 -26.73 7.32 14.70
C MET A 105 -27.14 8.08 13.44
N ILE A 106 -26.66 7.60 12.29
CA ILE A 106 -27.12 8.07 10.97
C ILE A 106 -28.55 7.54 10.78
N ARG A 107 -29.55 8.41 10.93
CA ARG A 107 -30.97 8.02 10.75
C ARG A 107 -31.33 7.81 9.28
N GLU A 108 -30.70 8.53 8.36
CA GLU A 108 -31.07 8.57 6.96
C GLU A 108 -29.82 8.70 6.08
N GLN A 109 -29.75 7.91 5.01
CA GLN A 109 -28.79 8.12 3.92
C GLN A 109 -29.51 8.83 2.77
N SER A 110 -28.90 9.89 2.23
CA SER A 110 -29.45 10.61 1.08
C SER A 110 -29.33 9.75 -0.17
N MET A 111 -30.33 8.92 -0.44
CA MET A 111 -30.47 8.25 -1.72
C MET A 111 -31.07 9.23 -2.73
N LEU A 112 -30.61 9.16 -3.98
CA LEU A 112 -31.28 9.86 -5.08
C LEU A 112 -32.70 9.31 -5.20
N THR A 113 -33.69 10.21 -5.30
CA THR A 113 -35.07 9.77 -5.54
C THR A 113 -35.18 9.16 -6.92
N LYS A 114 -36.17 8.28 -7.14
CA LYS A 114 -36.40 7.64 -8.44
C LYS A 114 -36.57 8.68 -9.56
N GLU A 115 -37.25 9.78 -9.27
CA GLU A 115 -37.48 10.87 -10.22
C GLU A 115 -36.17 11.57 -10.59
N THR A 116 -35.29 11.78 -9.61
CA THR A 116 -33.98 12.40 -9.85
C THR A 116 -33.09 11.48 -10.68
N THR A 117 -33.07 10.18 -10.36
CA THR A 117 -32.35 9.17 -11.14
C THR A 117 -32.88 9.11 -12.56
N GLN A 118 -34.21 9.08 -12.74
CA GLN A 118 -34.82 9.04 -14.06
C GLN A 118 -34.50 10.30 -14.88
N TYR A 119 -34.54 11.49 -14.28
CA TYR A 119 -34.14 12.73 -14.94
C TYR A 119 -32.68 12.69 -15.40
N ILE A 120 -31.76 12.19 -14.56
CA ILE A 120 -30.35 12.04 -14.95
C ILE A 120 -30.21 11.09 -16.14
N LEU A 121 -30.92 9.96 -16.11
CA LEU A 121 -30.85 8.95 -17.18
C LEU A 121 -31.49 9.42 -18.49
N ASP A 122 -32.62 10.13 -18.42
CA ASP A 122 -33.39 10.51 -19.61
C ASP A 122 -32.95 11.83 -20.23
N GLU A 123 -32.59 12.83 -19.42
CA GLU A 123 -32.28 14.18 -19.91
C GLU A 123 -30.77 14.38 -20.09
N ILE A 124 -29.95 13.93 -19.14
CA ILE A 124 -28.49 14.10 -19.23
C ILE A 124 -27.86 13.01 -20.10
N LYS A 125 -28.42 11.79 -20.06
CA LYS A 125 -27.96 10.61 -20.81
C LYS A 125 -26.44 10.37 -20.68
N PRO A 126 -25.90 10.27 -19.45
CA PRO A 126 -24.47 10.05 -19.25
C PRO A 126 -24.07 8.67 -19.81
N ILE A 127 -22.87 8.55 -20.37
CA ILE A 127 -22.34 7.25 -20.79
C ILE A 127 -21.96 6.40 -19.56
N TYR A 128 -21.39 7.05 -18.55
CA TYR A 128 -20.92 6.42 -17.32
C TYR A 128 -21.43 7.17 -16.08
N VAL A 129 -21.86 6.42 -15.07
CA VAL A 129 -22.16 6.92 -13.72
C VAL A 129 -21.20 6.25 -12.75
N PHE A 130 -20.52 7.04 -11.92
CA PHE A 130 -19.64 6.52 -10.88
C PHE A 130 -20.24 6.83 -9.52
N ASN A 131 -20.57 5.78 -8.78
CA ASN A 131 -21.06 5.88 -7.43
C ASN A 131 -20.09 5.21 -6.45
N GLY A 132 -20.12 5.63 -5.20
CA GLY A 132 -19.39 5.02 -4.10
C GLY A 132 -20.32 4.82 -2.92
N HIS A 133 -19.75 4.46 -1.77
CA HIS A 133 -20.45 4.32 -0.48
C HIS A 133 -21.19 2.99 -0.24
N ASP A 134 -21.48 2.20 -1.27
CA ASP A 134 -22.16 0.91 -1.10
C ASP A 134 -21.24 -0.20 -0.55
N HIS A 135 -21.84 -1.13 0.18
CA HIS A 135 -21.19 -2.29 0.79
C HIS A 135 -20.91 -3.41 -0.19
N ASP A 136 -21.70 -3.55 -1.26
CA ASP A 136 -21.53 -4.69 -2.17
C ASP A 136 -20.84 -4.33 -3.47
N GLY A 137 -20.94 -3.08 -3.93
CA GLY A 137 -20.40 -2.67 -5.21
C GLY A 137 -21.05 -3.42 -6.38
N CYS A 138 -21.33 -2.73 -7.46
CA CYS A 138 -22.03 -3.35 -8.59
C CYS A 138 -21.65 -2.67 -9.90
N ILE A 139 -21.80 -3.42 -10.99
CA ILE A 139 -21.74 -2.87 -12.34
C ILE A 139 -23.12 -3.09 -12.94
N TYR A 140 -23.85 -2.01 -13.16
CA TYR A 140 -25.22 -2.05 -13.67
C TYR A 140 -25.30 -1.37 -15.02
N LYS A 141 -26.01 -1.98 -15.98
CA LYS A 141 -26.24 -1.41 -17.30
C LYS A 141 -27.70 -0.99 -17.41
N HIS A 142 -27.92 0.31 -17.52
CA HIS A 142 -29.24 0.89 -17.71
C HIS A 142 -29.73 0.71 -19.17
N ASN A 143 -31.04 0.78 -19.39
CA ASN A 143 -31.67 0.59 -20.70
C ASN A 143 -31.25 1.64 -21.74
N ASN A 144 -30.83 2.83 -21.29
CA ASN A 144 -30.38 3.94 -22.13
C ASN A 144 -28.88 3.84 -22.52
N HIS A 145 -28.24 2.67 -22.32
CA HIS A 145 -26.81 2.42 -22.52
C HIS A 145 -25.87 3.08 -21.49
N THR A 146 -26.39 3.78 -20.48
CA THR A 146 -25.59 4.23 -19.34
C THR A 146 -25.06 3.02 -18.57
N ILE A 147 -23.77 3.02 -18.24
CA ILE A 147 -23.16 2.03 -17.35
C ILE A 147 -22.86 2.70 -16.02
N GLU A 148 -23.41 2.13 -14.95
CA GLU A 148 -23.15 2.55 -13.58
C GLU A 148 -22.12 1.64 -12.92
N TYR A 149 -21.08 2.24 -12.37
CA TYR A 149 -20.06 1.61 -11.56
C TYR A 149 -20.21 2.06 -10.12
N THR A 150 -20.68 1.15 -9.27
CA THR A 150 -20.71 1.36 -7.82
C THR A 150 -19.46 0.71 -7.23
N ILE A 151 -18.52 1.55 -6.78
CA ILE A 151 -17.27 1.07 -6.20
C ILE A 151 -17.51 0.80 -4.72
N ARG A 152 -17.22 -0.45 -4.31
CA ARG A 152 -17.34 -0.89 -2.93
C ARG A 152 -16.52 -0.01 -1.98
N SER A 153 -17.13 0.42 -0.89
CA SER A 153 -16.46 1.19 0.17
C SER A 153 -15.30 0.42 0.80
N MET A 154 -14.23 1.15 1.15
CA MET A 154 -13.14 0.63 1.99
C MET A 154 -13.54 0.66 3.47
N MET A 155 -14.49 -0.18 3.88
CA MET A 155 -14.83 -0.36 5.29
C MET A 155 -14.34 -1.71 5.80
N GLY A 156 -13.64 -1.66 6.94
CA GLY A 156 -12.83 -2.70 7.59
C GLY A 156 -13.02 -4.15 7.14
N GLU A 157 -14.20 -4.72 7.40
CA GLU A 157 -14.44 -6.16 7.26
C GLU A 157 -14.73 -6.60 5.83
N PHE A 158 -15.13 -5.67 4.95
CA PHE A 158 -15.65 -6.00 3.63
C PHE A 158 -14.58 -6.18 2.55
N GLY A 159 -13.29 -5.97 2.88
CA GLY A 159 -12.22 -6.04 1.88
C GLY A 159 -12.44 -4.96 0.82
N GLY A 160 -11.88 -3.77 1.05
CA GLY A 160 -12.02 -2.65 0.13
C GLY A 160 -11.52 -2.99 -1.27
N TYR A 161 -12.15 -2.38 -2.27
CA TYR A 161 -11.60 -2.30 -3.61
C TYR A 161 -11.27 -0.86 -3.92
N SER A 162 -10.16 -0.65 -4.63
CA SER A 162 -9.93 0.58 -5.37
C SER A 162 -10.33 0.34 -6.81
N ALA A 163 -10.79 1.37 -7.51
CA ALA A 163 -11.05 1.28 -8.93
C ALA A 163 -10.18 2.28 -9.69
N LEU A 164 -9.65 1.84 -10.83
CA LEU A 164 -8.93 2.67 -11.77
C LEU A 164 -9.76 2.77 -13.04
N PHE A 165 -10.23 3.98 -13.34
CA PHE A 165 -10.86 4.30 -14.60
C PHE A 165 -9.88 5.09 -15.46
N GLU A 166 -9.48 4.50 -16.58
CA GLU A 166 -8.47 5.05 -17.47
C GLU A 166 -9.12 5.47 -18.80
N ILE A 167 -8.87 6.72 -19.21
CA ILE A 167 -9.38 7.29 -20.45
C ILE A 167 -8.22 7.41 -21.44
N ARG A 168 -8.28 6.52 -22.42
CA ARG A 168 -7.53 6.39 -23.68
C ARG A 168 -7.90 7.42 -24.73
N LYS A 169 -6.98 8.18 -25.32
CA LYS A 169 -7.17 8.68 -26.70
C LYS A 169 -6.12 8.02 -27.59
N PRO A 170 -6.45 6.95 -28.34
CA PRO A 170 -5.45 6.13 -29.03
C PRO A 170 -4.74 6.89 -30.15
N ASN A 171 -5.44 7.80 -30.82
CA ASN A 171 -4.90 8.69 -31.84
C ASN A 171 -5.48 10.11 -31.64
N PRO A 172 -4.68 11.19 -31.66
CA PRO A 172 -5.19 12.56 -31.62
C PRO A 172 -6.25 12.86 -32.69
N ASP A 173 -6.17 12.22 -33.86
CA ASP A 173 -7.05 12.47 -35.01
C ASP A 173 -8.41 11.75 -34.91
N ILE A 174 -8.50 10.73 -34.05
CA ILE A 174 -9.75 9.99 -33.84
C ILE A 174 -10.52 10.67 -32.70
N GLU A 175 -11.79 11.03 -32.93
CA GLU A 175 -12.63 11.69 -31.91
C GLU A 175 -13.07 10.76 -30.77
N ASN A 176 -12.90 9.45 -30.94
CA ASN A 176 -13.32 8.46 -29.97
C ASN A 176 -12.30 8.27 -28.84
N PHE A 177 -12.80 8.29 -27.61
CA PHE A 177 -12.05 7.89 -26.42
C PHE A 177 -12.23 6.39 -26.16
N GLU A 178 -11.14 5.73 -25.79
CA GLU A 178 -11.15 4.36 -25.27
C GLU A 178 -11.24 4.40 -23.74
N TYR A 179 -12.04 3.52 -23.15
CA TYR A 179 -12.23 3.47 -21.71
C TYR A 179 -11.78 2.13 -21.16
N SER A 180 -11.00 2.13 -20.09
CA SER A 180 -10.57 0.92 -19.39
C SER A 180 -10.85 1.03 -17.91
N PHE A 181 -11.79 0.22 -17.43
CA PHE A 181 -12.10 0.10 -16.02
C PHE A 181 -11.39 -1.12 -15.42
N LYS A 182 -10.70 -0.93 -14.30
CA LYS A 182 -10.01 -2.00 -13.58
C LYS A 182 -10.32 -1.89 -12.10
N ILE A 183 -10.77 -3.00 -11.52
CA ILE A 183 -10.92 -3.13 -10.07
C ILE A 183 -9.61 -3.67 -9.51
N CYS A 184 -9.08 -3.00 -8.49
CA CYS A 184 -7.86 -3.34 -7.79
C CYS A 184 -8.19 -3.71 -6.34
N PRO A 185 -8.04 -4.99 -5.93
CA PRO A 185 -8.29 -5.38 -4.55
C PRO A 185 -7.33 -4.61 -3.64
N PHE A 186 -7.86 -4.05 -2.57
CA PHE A 186 -6.99 -3.49 -1.54
C PHE A 186 -6.25 -4.66 -0.91
N ILE A 187 -4.92 -4.53 -0.76
CA ILE A 187 -4.15 -5.54 -0.04
C ILE A 187 -4.73 -5.57 1.36
N GLN A 188 -5.37 -6.69 1.72
CA GLN A 188 -5.97 -6.82 3.04
C GLN A 188 -4.87 -6.55 4.07
N THR A 189 -5.18 -5.71 5.06
CA THR A 189 -4.30 -5.44 6.20
C THR A 189 -3.81 -6.72 6.86
N LYS A 190 -4.58 -7.81 6.75
CA LYS A 190 -4.17 -9.18 7.12
C LYS A 190 -2.86 -9.61 6.47
N PHE A 191 -2.66 -9.41 5.17
CA PHE A 191 -1.42 -9.79 4.49
C PHE A 191 -0.24 -8.95 4.94
N ILE A 192 -0.46 -7.65 5.16
CA ILE A 192 0.56 -6.73 5.68
C ILE A 192 0.97 -7.16 7.09
N ASN A 193 -0.01 -7.44 7.96
CA ASN A 193 0.24 -7.89 9.33
C ASN A 193 0.94 -9.26 9.37
N ILE A 194 0.55 -10.21 8.51
CA ILE A 194 1.22 -11.51 8.39
C ILE A 194 2.67 -11.30 7.93
N SER A 195 2.90 -10.45 6.92
CA SER A 195 4.25 -10.16 6.42
C SER A 195 5.14 -9.53 7.49
N PHE A 196 4.63 -8.56 8.25
CA PHE A 196 5.35 -7.97 9.38
C PHE A 196 5.58 -8.98 10.51
N GLY A 197 4.59 -9.82 10.83
CA GLY A 197 4.72 -10.85 11.85
C GLY A 197 5.77 -11.90 11.50
N VAL A 198 5.77 -12.39 10.26
CA VAL A 198 6.77 -13.35 9.76
C VAL A 198 8.16 -12.72 9.76
N THR A 199 8.29 -11.50 9.22
CA THR A 199 9.58 -10.77 9.21
C THR A 199 10.11 -10.52 10.61
N GLY A 200 9.24 -10.09 11.54
CA GLY A 200 9.59 -9.89 12.94
C GLY A 200 10.01 -11.18 13.64
N GLY A 201 9.29 -12.28 13.41
CA GLY A 201 9.64 -13.60 13.93
C GLY A 201 11.02 -14.07 13.48
N TRP A 202 11.35 -13.88 12.19
CA TRP A 202 12.68 -14.19 11.66
C TRP A 202 13.79 -13.35 12.30
N LEU A 203 13.56 -12.05 12.52
CA LEU A 203 14.52 -11.18 13.20
C LEU A 203 14.77 -11.64 14.64
N VAL A 204 13.72 -12.00 15.37
CA VAL A 204 13.84 -12.51 16.74
C VAL A 204 14.62 -13.84 16.76
N LEU A 205 14.29 -14.78 15.89
CA LEU A 205 15.00 -16.06 15.77
C LEU A 205 16.49 -15.85 15.42
N PHE A 206 16.78 -14.91 14.54
CA PHE A 206 18.16 -14.55 14.19
C PHE A 206 18.94 -13.99 15.39
N ILE A 207 18.33 -13.12 16.19
CA ILE A 207 18.95 -12.58 17.41
C ILE A 207 19.21 -13.70 18.42
N ILE A 208 18.21 -14.53 18.70
CA ILE A 208 18.33 -15.67 19.63
C ILE A 208 19.44 -16.62 19.18
N TYR A 209 19.49 -16.96 17.89
CA TYR A 209 20.52 -17.82 17.33
C TYR A 209 21.93 -17.25 17.55
N ASN A 210 22.12 -15.94 17.31
CA ASN A 210 23.43 -15.31 17.53
C ASN A 210 23.79 -15.22 19.02
N LEU A 211 22.83 -15.01 19.92
CA LEU A 211 23.06 -15.06 21.36
C LEU A 211 23.51 -16.46 21.81
N ILE A 212 22.81 -17.51 21.38
CA ILE A 212 23.18 -18.91 21.68
C ILE A 212 24.60 -19.21 21.20
N LEU A 213 24.94 -18.83 19.96
CA LEU A 213 26.29 -19.02 19.44
C LEU A 213 27.35 -18.26 20.25
N SER A 214 27.02 -17.05 20.73
CA SER A 214 27.91 -16.28 21.60
C SER A 214 28.15 -17.01 22.92
N PHE A 215 27.10 -17.54 23.56
CA PHE A 215 27.21 -18.33 24.79
C PHE A 215 28.08 -19.58 24.60
N ILE A 216 27.84 -20.34 23.52
CA ILE A 216 28.64 -21.54 23.21
C ILE A 216 30.12 -21.19 23.05
N ARG A 217 30.44 -20.10 22.33
CA ARG A 217 31.83 -19.62 22.15
C ARG A 217 32.47 -19.21 23.48
N CYS A 218 31.74 -18.50 24.33
CA CYS A 218 32.22 -18.12 25.66
C CYS A 218 32.52 -19.38 26.51
N TYR A 219 31.61 -20.35 26.53
CA TYR A 219 31.78 -21.60 27.28
C TYR A 219 33.02 -22.39 26.81
N HIS A 220 33.17 -22.57 25.50
CA HIS A 220 34.32 -23.28 24.94
C HIS A 220 35.66 -22.59 25.24
N ASN A 221 35.70 -21.26 25.25
CA ASN A 221 36.90 -20.49 25.59
C ASN A 221 37.27 -20.63 27.08
N GLN A 222 36.29 -20.71 27.99
CA GLN A 222 36.55 -20.97 29.40
C GLN A 222 37.13 -22.37 29.63
N PHE A 223 36.57 -23.38 28.95
CA PHE A 223 37.06 -24.76 29.03
C PHE A 223 38.51 -24.86 28.53
N LYS A 224 38.82 -24.23 27.40
CA LYS A 224 40.18 -24.22 26.83
C LYS A 224 41.20 -23.53 27.74
N LYS A 225 40.81 -22.46 28.46
CA LYS A 225 41.70 -21.79 29.42
C LYS A 225 42.03 -22.69 30.61
N SER A 226 41.05 -23.48 31.07
CA SER A 226 41.22 -24.40 32.20
C SER A 226 42.17 -25.56 31.91
N SER A 227 42.17 -26.10 30.68
CA SER A 227 43.10 -27.17 30.29
C SER A 227 44.54 -26.70 30.11
N SER A 228 44.76 -25.44 29.72
CA SER A 228 46.11 -24.88 29.59
C SER A 228 46.84 -24.65 30.92
N SER A 229 46.11 -24.31 31.99
CA SER A 229 46.68 -24.08 33.31
C SER A 229 47.23 -25.35 33.97
N SER A 230 46.58 -26.50 33.74
CA SER A 230 46.98 -27.78 34.32
C SER A 230 48.30 -28.32 33.77
N SER A 231 48.64 -28.00 32.51
CA SER A 231 49.90 -28.44 31.90
C SER A 231 51.12 -27.65 32.38
N SER A 232 50.93 -26.41 32.85
CA SER A 232 52.04 -25.56 33.33
C SER A 232 52.54 -25.94 34.73
N SER A 233 51.72 -26.59 35.57
CA SER A 233 52.15 -26.97 36.93
C SER A 233 53.06 -28.20 36.97
N ASN A 234 53.01 -29.09 35.97
CA ASN A 234 53.85 -30.29 35.92
C ASN A 234 55.29 -30.05 35.39
N GLN A 235 55.57 -28.90 34.79
CA GLN A 235 56.92 -28.60 34.29
C GLN A 235 57.88 -28.07 35.37
N LYS A 236 57.38 -27.72 36.56
CA LYS A 236 58.21 -27.14 37.65
C LYS A 236 58.90 -28.18 38.54
N TYR A 237 58.57 -29.47 38.42
CA TYR A 237 59.11 -30.56 39.26
C TYR A 237 60.21 -31.41 38.61
N LYS A 238 60.83 -30.94 37.52
CA LYS A 238 61.84 -31.73 36.76
C LYS A 238 63.19 -31.04 36.59
N LYS A 239 63.53 -30.12 37.50
CA LYS A 239 64.88 -29.56 37.67
C LYS A 239 65.27 -29.81 39.12
N ASP A 240 65.84 -30.98 39.36
CA ASP A 240 66.78 -31.36 40.44
C ASP A 240 67.25 -32.79 40.10
#